data_AF-A0A0N5AFL7-F1
#
_entry.id   AF-A0A0N5AFL7-F1
#
_cell.length_a   1.000
_cell.length_b   1.000
_cell.length_c   1.000
_cell.angle_alpha   90.00
_cell.angle_beta   90.00
_cell.angle_gamma   90.00
#
_symmetry.space_group_name_H-M   'P 1'
#
loop_
_entity.id
_entity.type
_entity.pdbx_description
1 polymer ?
#
loop_
_entity_poly.entity_id
_entity_poly.type
_entity_poly.pdbx_seq_one_letter_code
_entity_poly.pdbx_strand_id
1 'polypeptide(L)'
;MNQIACSPEKDSLSLRIFEELAQYLNSHLDYIPLTFMLGFFVQIIVQRWSVLFQNMGYVESPAIYIGGYVYGESNECRILRRTMARYLCLTQLLVYRDISVRVRKRFPNYDSIVEAGFMLLHEKEKLESIKLHYDKYWVPINWIYALIFKARKDGHVVSDSFANKLCDEIKFYRYNIQMLCNYDWVPLPLAYPQLVFLAVYVYFGLSLICRQFIITERDAPNKSNVGFLFQYIIDLTLPFMTMMEFLIFIGWMKVAEGLLNPFGEDDDDFECNYLLDKNLATSLCIVDDASNDVPKLEKDIFWSSDEVKAMYPEDTGGQNVNPLVGSATHAQ
;
A
#
# COMPACT_ATOMS: atom_id res chain seq x y z
N MET A 1 -37.46 -58.06 -14.38
CA MET A 1 -36.13 -58.59 -14.78
C MET A 1 -35.39 -57.48 -15.51
N ASN A 2 -34.37 -56.92 -14.85
CA ASN A 2 -33.13 -56.36 -15.41
C ASN A 2 -32.44 -55.60 -14.26
N GLN A 3 -31.85 -56.38 -13.35
CA GLN A 3 -30.79 -55.89 -12.47
C GLN A 3 -29.54 -55.71 -13.32
N ILE A 4 -29.05 -54.47 -13.43
CA ILE A 4 -27.69 -54.22 -13.91
C ILE A 4 -26.78 -54.59 -12.73
N ALA A 5 -26.29 -55.83 -12.74
CA ALA A 5 -25.28 -56.28 -11.81
C ALA A 5 -23.94 -55.62 -12.18
N CYS A 6 -23.49 -54.65 -11.36
CA CYS A 6 -22.07 -54.27 -11.36
C CYS A 6 -21.32 -55.33 -10.55
N SER A 7 -20.29 -55.95 -11.15
CA SER A 7 -19.54 -57.05 -10.55
C SER A 7 -18.57 -56.53 -9.47
N PRO A 8 -18.51 -57.14 -8.27
CA PRO A 8 -17.64 -56.70 -7.17
C PRO A 8 -16.13 -56.70 -7.49
N GLU A 9 -15.68 -57.44 -8.52
CA GLU A 9 -14.28 -57.40 -8.99
C GLU A 9 -13.89 -56.09 -9.67
N LYS A 10 -14.80 -55.43 -10.41
CA LYS A 10 -14.51 -54.16 -11.10
C LYS A 10 -14.30 -53.01 -10.11
N ASP A 11 -15.08 -52.99 -9.04
CA ASP A 11 -14.97 -52.00 -7.97
C ASP A 11 -13.62 -52.12 -7.25
N SER A 12 -13.11 -53.34 -7.05
CA SER A 12 -11.79 -53.56 -6.44
C SER A 12 -10.59 -53.18 -7.34
N LEU A 13 -10.69 -53.35 -8.66
CA LEU A 13 -9.63 -52.96 -9.58
C LEU A 13 -9.55 -51.42 -9.72
N SER A 14 -10.70 -50.75 -9.85
CA SER A 14 -10.77 -49.30 -9.91
C SER A 14 -10.25 -48.63 -8.63
N LEU A 15 -10.54 -49.20 -7.46
CA LEU A 15 -10.03 -48.71 -6.18
C LEU A 15 -8.49 -48.84 -6.09
N ARG A 16 -7.93 -49.98 -6.50
CA ARG A 16 -6.47 -50.20 -6.54
C ARG A 16 -5.74 -49.24 -7.48
N ILE A 17 -6.31 -48.99 -8.67
CA ILE A 17 -5.75 -48.01 -9.62
C ILE A 17 -5.75 -46.60 -8.99
N PHE A 18 -6.81 -46.24 -8.27
CA PHE A 18 -6.88 -44.97 -7.56
C PHE A 18 -5.85 -44.88 -6.41
N GLU A 19 -5.66 -45.95 -5.65
CA GLU A 19 -4.63 -46.05 -4.60
C GLU A 19 -3.22 -45.82 -5.15
N GLU A 20 -2.86 -46.54 -6.21
CA GLU A 20 -1.56 -46.41 -6.85
C GLU A 20 -1.35 -44.99 -7.42
N LEU A 21 -2.39 -44.41 -8.04
CA LEU A 21 -2.35 -43.04 -8.53
C LEU A 21 -2.17 -42.03 -7.40
N ALA A 22 -2.92 -42.16 -6.31
CA ALA A 22 -2.84 -41.26 -5.16
C ALA A 22 -1.45 -41.31 -4.51
N GLN A 23 -0.90 -42.50 -4.31
CA GLN A 23 0.46 -42.67 -3.78
C GLN A 23 1.53 -42.10 -4.71
N TYR A 24 1.39 -42.34 -6.02
CA TYR A 24 2.28 -41.79 -7.04
C TYR A 24 2.29 -40.26 -6.98
N LEU A 25 1.12 -39.62 -7.03
CA LEU A 25 0.99 -38.17 -6.95
C LEU A 25 1.53 -37.60 -5.63
N ASN A 26 1.25 -38.25 -4.50
CA ASN A 26 1.71 -37.78 -3.19
C ASN A 26 3.24 -37.79 -3.08
N SER A 27 3.90 -38.82 -3.62
CA SER A 27 5.37 -38.91 -3.61
C SER A 27 6.07 -37.87 -4.49
N HIS A 28 5.35 -37.25 -5.43
CA HIS A 28 5.88 -36.21 -6.32
C HIS A 28 5.37 -34.81 -5.96
N LEU A 29 4.50 -34.68 -4.96
CA LEU A 29 3.89 -33.40 -4.59
C LEU A 29 4.93 -32.42 -4.03
N ASP A 30 5.93 -32.93 -3.31
CA ASP A 30 7.05 -32.16 -2.75
C ASP A 30 7.97 -31.54 -3.83
N TYR A 31 7.83 -31.93 -5.10
CA TYR A 31 8.59 -31.34 -6.20
C TYR A 31 8.14 -29.91 -6.53
N ILE A 32 6.97 -29.50 -6.04
CA ILE A 32 6.47 -28.13 -6.17
C ILE A 32 6.91 -27.34 -4.93
N PRO A 33 7.92 -26.46 -5.03
CA PRO A 33 8.44 -25.73 -3.88
C PRO A 33 7.56 -24.51 -3.54
N LEU A 34 6.31 -24.76 -3.11
CA LEU A 34 5.30 -23.71 -2.90
C LEU A 34 5.78 -22.61 -1.96
N THR A 35 6.36 -22.97 -0.81
CA THR A 35 6.82 -22.00 0.19
C THR A 35 7.84 -21.03 -0.38
N PHE A 36 8.77 -21.53 -1.21
CA PHE A 36 9.77 -20.70 -1.86
C PHE A 36 9.11 -19.78 -2.89
N MET A 37 8.33 -20.35 -3.82
CA MET A 37 7.68 -19.57 -4.88
C MET A 37 6.79 -18.47 -4.32
N LEU A 38 5.96 -18.80 -3.33
CA LEU A 38 5.02 -17.87 -2.71
C LEU A 38 5.74 -16.85 -1.82
N GLY A 39 6.78 -17.27 -1.09
CA GLY A 39 7.58 -16.38 -0.26
C GLY A 39 8.24 -15.25 -1.06
N PHE A 40 8.91 -15.57 -2.17
CA PHE A 40 9.50 -14.55 -3.04
C PHE A 40 8.45 -13.66 -3.69
N PHE A 41 7.33 -14.24 -4.10
CA PHE A 41 6.24 -13.50 -4.73
C PHE A 41 5.62 -12.46 -3.77
N VAL A 42 5.27 -12.89 -2.55
CA VAL A 42 4.70 -12.01 -1.52
C VAL A 42 5.69 -10.93 -1.13
N GLN A 43 6.98 -11.27 -0.96
CA GLN A 43 8.01 -10.29 -0.63
C GLN A 43 8.10 -9.17 -1.68
N ILE A 44 8.09 -9.53 -2.97
CA ILE A 44 8.14 -8.54 -4.06
C ILE A 44 6.89 -7.65 -4.03
N ILE A 45 5.71 -8.21 -3.80
CA ILE A 45 4.47 -7.45 -3.72
C ILE A 45 4.49 -6.48 -2.53
N VAL A 46 4.86 -6.95 -1.34
CA VAL A 46 4.97 -6.09 -0.14
C VAL A 46 5.99 -4.98 -0.36
N GLN A 47 7.11 -5.25 -1.03
CA GLN A 47 8.09 -4.22 -1.37
C GLN A 47 7.50 -3.16 -2.31
N ARG A 48 6.79 -3.58 -3.37
CA ARG A 48 6.15 -2.64 -4.30
C ARG A 48 5.07 -1.82 -3.59
N TRP A 49 4.22 -2.47 -2.81
CA TRP A 49 3.20 -1.83 -1.99
C TRP A 49 3.81 -0.78 -1.06
N SER A 50 4.93 -1.11 -0.39
CA SER A 50 5.62 -0.18 0.52
C SER A 50 6.16 1.05 -0.21
N VAL A 51 6.71 0.88 -1.42
CA VAL A 51 7.15 2.01 -2.23
C VAL A 51 5.97 2.89 -2.62
N LEU A 52 4.85 2.31 -3.06
CA LEU A 52 3.64 3.07 -3.38
C LEU A 52 3.12 3.87 -2.17
N PHE A 53 3.05 3.23 -1.00
CA PHE A 53 2.62 3.86 0.26
C PHE A 53 3.49 5.07 0.63
N GLN A 54 4.82 4.93 0.55
CA GLN A 54 5.76 6.01 0.86
C GLN A 54 5.68 7.19 -0.11
N ASN A 55 5.12 6.98 -1.31
CA ASN A 55 5.07 7.96 -2.39
C ASN A 55 3.67 8.56 -2.61
N MET A 56 2.73 8.35 -1.68
CA MET A 56 1.34 8.87 -1.75
C MET A 56 1.22 10.41 -1.80
N GLY A 57 2.31 11.17 -1.81
CA GLY A 57 2.25 12.61 -2.12
C GLY A 57 1.59 13.46 -1.04
N TYR A 58 2.08 13.36 0.19
CA TYR A 58 1.77 14.31 1.27
C TYR A 58 2.27 15.72 0.91
N VAL A 59 1.40 16.71 1.02
CA VAL A 59 1.64 18.09 0.54
C VAL A 59 2.14 19.03 1.63
N GLU A 60 2.19 18.58 2.88
CA GLU A 60 2.53 19.42 4.05
C GLU A 60 3.92 20.04 3.90
N SER A 61 4.94 19.25 3.56
CA SER A 61 6.30 19.77 3.37
C SER A 61 6.34 20.89 2.34
N PRO A 62 5.97 20.69 1.06
CA PRO A 62 6.02 21.79 0.09
C PRO A 62 5.09 22.96 0.45
N ALA A 63 3.94 22.72 1.10
CA ALA A 63 3.07 23.77 1.60
C ALA A 63 3.73 24.63 2.67
N ILE A 64 4.44 24.04 3.64
CA ILE A 64 5.17 24.77 4.69
C ILE A 64 6.23 25.68 4.07
N TYR A 65 6.97 25.18 3.07
CA TYR A 65 7.94 26.00 2.35
C TYR A 65 7.28 27.15 1.58
N ILE A 66 6.16 26.90 0.89
CA ILE A 66 5.37 27.96 0.22
C ILE A 66 4.91 29.01 1.24
N GLY A 67 4.37 28.58 2.38
CA GLY A 67 3.88 29.43 3.46
C GLY A 67 4.97 30.30 4.08
N GLY A 68 6.16 29.72 4.29
CA GLY A 68 7.28 30.39 4.95
C GLY A 68 8.12 31.28 4.03
N TYR A 69 8.25 30.96 2.74
CA TYR A 69 9.19 31.64 1.84
C TYR A 69 8.54 32.65 0.89
N VAL A 70 7.21 32.64 0.78
CA VAL A 70 6.46 33.67 0.05
C VAL A 70 5.91 34.69 1.04
N TYR A 71 6.65 35.80 1.17
CA TYR A 71 6.38 36.84 2.15
C TYR A 71 5.28 37.79 1.68
N GLY A 72 4.56 38.34 2.66
CA GLY A 72 3.57 39.39 2.47
C GLY A 72 2.17 38.97 2.90
N GLU A 73 1.48 39.91 3.53
CA GLU A 73 0.09 39.80 3.99
C GLU A 73 -0.92 40.35 2.98
N SER A 74 -0.43 40.87 1.84
CA SER A 74 -1.31 41.39 0.79
C SER A 74 -2.18 40.27 0.23
N ASN A 75 -3.37 40.65 -0.27
CA ASN A 75 -4.26 39.72 -0.96
C ASN A 75 -3.57 39.05 -2.15
N GLU A 76 -2.64 39.73 -2.83
CA GLU A 76 -1.87 39.16 -3.93
C GLU A 76 -0.96 38.02 -3.47
N CYS A 77 -0.19 38.21 -2.39
CA CYS A 77 0.66 37.17 -1.81
C CYS A 77 -0.17 35.98 -1.32
N ARG A 78 -1.32 36.26 -0.69
CA ARG A 78 -2.26 35.23 -0.25
C ARG A 78 -2.80 34.40 -1.42
N ILE A 79 -3.23 35.05 -2.50
CA ILE A 79 -3.69 34.37 -3.73
C ILE A 79 -2.56 33.52 -4.31
N LEU A 80 -1.34 34.05 -4.38
CA LEU A 80 -0.17 33.35 -4.90
C LEU A 80 0.12 32.07 -4.11
N ARG A 81 0.18 32.15 -2.77
CA ARG A 81 0.41 31.01 -1.87
C ARG A 81 -0.66 29.93 -2.02
N ARG A 82 -1.94 30.33 -1.93
CA ARG A 82 -3.09 29.41 -2.08
C ARG A 82 -3.13 28.76 -3.47
N THR A 83 -2.77 29.49 -4.52
CA THR A 83 -2.72 28.96 -5.89
C THR A 83 -1.64 27.90 -6.04
N MET A 84 -0.44 28.12 -5.52
CA MET A 84 0.63 27.12 -5.57
C MET A 84 0.27 25.86 -4.78
N ALA A 85 -0.30 26.00 -3.58
CA ALA A 85 -0.79 24.86 -2.79
C ALA A 85 -1.88 24.06 -3.54
N ARG A 86 -2.83 24.75 -4.15
CA ARG A 86 -3.89 24.11 -4.95
C ARG A 86 -3.33 23.41 -6.18
N TYR A 87 -2.29 23.94 -6.84
CA TYR A 87 -1.64 23.27 -7.97
C TYR A 87 -0.89 21.98 -7.58
N LEU A 88 -0.39 21.87 -6.35
CA LEU A 88 0.14 20.60 -5.82
C LEU A 88 -0.98 19.56 -5.75
N CYS A 89 -2.09 19.92 -5.11
CA CYS A 89 -3.26 19.05 -4.97
C CYS A 89 -3.88 18.70 -6.32
N LEU A 90 -3.90 19.64 -7.26
CA LEU A 90 -4.38 19.41 -8.61
C LEU A 90 -3.51 18.40 -9.37
N THR A 91 -2.17 18.48 -9.21
CA THR A 91 -1.26 17.48 -9.79
C THR A 91 -1.55 16.09 -9.22
N GLN A 92 -1.72 15.99 -7.90
CA GLN A 92 -2.05 14.73 -7.24
C GLN A 92 -3.38 14.16 -7.75
N LEU A 93 -4.42 15.00 -7.83
CA LEU A 93 -5.74 14.58 -8.30
C LEU A 93 -5.67 14.07 -9.74
N LEU A 94 -4.96 14.78 -10.63
CA LEU A 94 -4.81 14.34 -12.02
C LEU A 94 -4.16 12.96 -12.11
N VAL A 95 -3.11 12.69 -11.32
CA VAL A 95 -2.48 11.36 -11.26
C VAL A 95 -3.40 10.32 -10.65
N TYR A 96 -4.00 10.61 -9.49
CA TYR A 96 -4.89 9.68 -8.80
C TYR A 96 -6.10 9.30 -9.65
N ARG A 97 -6.62 10.22 -10.45
CA ARG A 97 -7.72 9.97 -11.38
C ARG A 97 -7.35 8.97 -12.48
N ASP A 98 -6.06 8.82 -12.80
CA ASP A 98 -5.60 7.90 -13.83
C ASP A 98 -5.21 6.53 -13.25
N ILE A 99 -4.77 6.46 -11.99
CA ILE A 99 -4.32 5.20 -11.34
C ILE A 99 -5.32 4.59 -10.35
N SER A 100 -6.28 5.36 -9.81
CA SER A 100 -7.26 4.90 -8.82
C SER A 100 -8.68 4.85 -9.36
N VAL A 101 -9.31 3.69 -9.26
CA VAL A 101 -10.68 3.47 -9.72
C VAL A 101 -11.68 4.33 -8.93
N ARG A 102 -11.52 4.39 -7.59
CA ARG A 102 -12.36 5.20 -6.70
C ARG A 102 -12.29 6.69 -7.05
N VAL A 103 -11.09 7.21 -7.32
CA VAL A 103 -10.89 8.63 -7.68
C VAL A 103 -11.41 8.92 -9.09
N ARG A 104 -11.24 8.00 -10.04
CA ARG A 104 -11.80 8.14 -11.39
C ARG A 104 -13.32 8.20 -11.39
N LYS A 105 -13.98 7.42 -10.54
CA LYS A 105 -15.45 7.48 -10.35
C LYS A 105 -15.88 8.81 -9.73
N ARG A 106 -15.12 9.35 -8.78
CA ARG A 106 -15.38 10.67 -8.15
C ARG A 106 -15.16 11.83 -9.12
N PHE A 107 -14.13 11.77 -9.96
CA PHE A 107 -13.75 12.84 -10.89
C PHE A 107 -13.68 12.34 -12.35
N PRO A 108 -14.81 12.06 -13.00
CA PRO A 108 -14.81 11.48 -14.35
C PRO A 108 -14.20 12.41 -15.42
N ASN A 109 -14.42 13.72 -15.30
CA ASN A 109 -14.04 14.74 -16.28
C ASN A 109 -13.46 15.99 -15.61
N TYR A 110 -12.87 16.90 -16.39
CA TYR A 110 -12.30 18.13 -15.83
C TYR A 110 -13.34 19.08 -15.23
N ASP A 111 -14.60 19.01 -15.67
CA ASP A 111 -15.68 19.81 -15.06
C ASP A 111 -15.90 19.44 -13.59
N SER A 112 -15.93 18.14 -13.27
CA SER A 112 -16.04 17.69 -11.87
C SER A 112 -14.87 18.14 -10.98
N ILE A 113 -13.67 18.32 -11.56
CA ILE A 113 -12.49 18.85 -10.85
C ILE A 113 -12.67 20.34 -10.55
N VAL A 114 -13.26 21.08 -11.50
CA VAL A 114 -13.57 22.51 -11.35
C VAL A 114 -14.64 22.72 -10.30
N GLU A 115 -15.73 21.95 -10.37
CA GLU A 115 -16.83 21.99 -9.39
C GLU A 115 -16.35 21.66 -7.97
N ALA A 116 -15.40 20.72 -7.83
CA ALA A 116 -14.80 20.38 -6.55
C ALA A 116 -13.78 21.40 -6.02
N GLY A 117 -13.46 22.45 -6.80
CA GLY A 117 -12.58 23.55 -6.36
C GLY A 117 -11.08 23.27 -6.44
N PHE A 118 -10.65 22.17 -7.06
CA PHE A 118 -9.23 21.89 -7.31
C PHE A 118 -8.67 22.71 -8.48
N MET A 119 -9.53 23.09 -9.43
CA MET A 119 -9.17 23.84 -10.64
C MET A 119 -10.17 24.97 -10.88
N LEU A 120 -9.72 26.10 -11.42
CA LEU A 120 -10.62 27.17 -11.87
C LEU A 120 -10.94 27.01 -13.36
N LEU A 121 -12.05 27.59 -13.82
CA LEU A 121 -12.50 27.45 -15.22
C LEU A 121 -11.44 27.91 -16.24
N HIS A 122 -10.81 29.07 -16.01
CA HIS A 122 -9.76 29.57 -16.91
C HIS A 122 -8.47 28.72 -16.88
N GLU A 123 -8.24 27.98 -15.80
CA GLU A 123 -7.12 27.04 -15.69
C GLU A 123 -7.42 25.75 -16.45
N LYS A 124 -8.67 25.30 -16.43
CA LYS A 124 -9.15 24.21 -17.30
C LYS A 124 -8.94 24.56 -18.76
N GLU A 125 -9.41 25.73 -19.20
CA GLU A 125 -9.22 26.21 -20.57
C GLU A 125 -7.74 26.25 -20.96
N LYS A 126 -6.87 26.72 -20.06
CA LYS A 126 -5.42 26.73 -20.27
C LYS A 126 -4.84 25.33 -20.38
N LEU A 127 -5.25 24.39 -19.52
CA LEU A 127 -4.82 23.00 -19.53
C LEU A 127 -5.26 22.28 -20.82
N GLU A 128 -6.47 22.58 -21.30
CA GLU A 128 -7.04 22.05 -22.53
C GLU A 128 -6.40 22.65 -23.79
N SER A 129 -5.96 23.91 -23.74
CA SER A 129 -5.26 24.57 -24.85
C SER A 129 -3.93 23.90 -25.24
N ILE A 130 -3.34 23.15 -24.30
CA ILE A 130 -2.09 22.40 -24.53
C ILE A 130 -2.40 21.19 -25.41
N LYS A 131 -2.04 21.30 -26.69
CA LYS A 131 -2.15 20.24 -27.70
C LYS A 131 -1.01 19.23 -27.53
N LEU A 132 -1.16 18.35 -26.54
CA LEU A 132 -0.27 17.21 -26.30
C LEU A 132 -1.12 15.95 -26.17
N HIS A 133 -0.70 14.87 -26.82
CA HIS A 133 -1.39 13.57 -26.75
C HIS A 133 -1.09 12.78 -25.47
N TYR A 134 -0.06 13.19 -24.72
CA TYR A 134 0.34 12.58 -23.46
C TYR A 134 -0.30 13.29 -22.26
N ASP A 135 -0.26 12.63 -21.11
CA ASP A 135 -0.86 13.14 -19.88
C ASP A 135 -0.28 14.48 -19.44
N LYS A 136 -1.15 15.30 -18.84
CA LYS A 136 -0.88 16.71 -18.52
C LYS A 136 -0.76 16.97 -17.02
N TYR A 137 -0.60 15.94 -16.19
CA TYR A 137 -0.41 16.09 -14.74
C TYR A 137 0.84 16.92 -14.38
N TRP A 138 1.82 17.04 -15.28
CA TRP A 138 3.01 17.87 -15.06
C TRP A 138 2.74 19.38 -15.16
N VAL A 139 1.62 19.78 -15.78
CA VAL A 139 1.34 21.18 -16.12
C VAL A 139 1.17 22.06 -14.87
N PRO A 140 0.41 21.68 -13.83
CA PRO A 140 0.29 22.50 -12.62
C PRO A 140 1.62 22.66 -11.88
N ILE A 141 2.47 21.62 -11.86
CA ILE A 141 3.85 21.74 -11.34
C ILE A 141 4.63 22.80 -12.10
N ASN A 142 4.57 22.80 -13.44
CA ASN A 142 5.24 23.81 -14.25
C ASN A 142 4.69 25.23 -14.00
N TRP A 143 3.39 25.37 -13.72
CA TRP A 143 2.82 26.64 -13.29
C TRP A 143 3.35 27.09 -11.93
N ILE A 144 3.57 26.18 -10.97
CA ILE A 144 4.20 26.52 -9.69
C ILE A 144 5.60 27.09 -9.91
N TYR A 145 6.44 26.48 -10.75
CA TYR A 145 7.77 27.04 -11.08
C TYR A 145 7.67 28.46 -11.64
N ALA A 146 6.75 28.70 -12.59
CA ALA A 146 6.53 30.03 -13.14
C ALA A 146 6.10 31.04 -12.06
N LEU A 147 5.26 30.61 -11.11
CA LEU A 147 4.82 31.44 -9.98
C LEU A 147 5.97 31.73 -9.00
N ILE A 148 6.84 30.75 -8.70
CA ILE A 148 8.02 30.96 -7.84
C ILE A 148 8.93 32.04 -8.44
N PHE A 149 9.27 31.92 -9.73
CA PHE A 149 10.15 32.90 -10.38
C PHE A 149 9.50 34.27 -10.55
N LYS A 150 8.18 34.32 -10.79
CA LYS A 150 7.42 35.57 -10.77
C LYS A 150 7.48 36.23 -9.39
N ALA A 151 7.16 35.48 -8.33
CA ALA A 151 7.20 35.95 -6.95
C ALA A 151 8.59 36.43 -6.53
N ARG A 152 9.64 35.78 -7.04
CA ARG A 152 11.03 36.22 -6.84
C ARG A 152 11.32 37.55 -7.51
N LYS A 153 10.90 37.72 -8.77
CA LYS A 153 11.05 38.96 -9.53
C LYS A 153 10.29 40.12 -8.89
N ASP A 154 9.10 39.84 -8.37
CA ASP A 154 8.21 40.82 -7.73
C ASP A 154 8.62 41.12 -6.27
N GLY A 155 9.65 40.45 -5.76
CA GLY A 155 10.22 40.69 -4.42
C GLY A 155 9.47 40.01 -3.27
N HIS A 156 8.46 39.18 -3.55
CA HIS A 156 7.74 38.38 -2.55
C HIS A 156 8.55 37.19 -2.04
N VAL A 157 9.49 36.69 -2.85
CA VAL A 157 10.54 35.76 -2.39
C VAL A 157 11.83 36.53 -2.21
N VAL A 158 12.40 36.48 -1.00
CA VAL A 158 13.49 37.37 -0.57
C VAL A 158 14.78 37.14 -1.35
N SER A 159 15.15 35.88 -1.57
CA SER A 159 16.46 35.53 -2.15
C SER A 159 16.36 34.40 -3.17
N ASP A 160 17.36 34.32 -4.04
CA ASP A 160 17.48 33.23 -5.02
C ASP A 160 17.67 31.87 -4.31
N SER A 161 18.29 31.87 -3.12
CA SER A 161 18.41 30.68 -2.28
C SER A 161 17.04 30.13 -1.86
N PHE A 162 16.11 31.01 -1.45
CA PHE A 162 14.75 30.61 -1.08
C PHE A 162 13.95 30.10 -2.28
N ALA A 163 14.11 30.75 -3.44
CA ALA A 163 13.50 30.29 -4.69
C ALA A 163 14.01 28.91 -5.09
N ASN A 164 15.33 28.66 -5.01
CA ASN A 164 15.92 27.34 -5.28
C ASN A 164 15.41 26.27 -4.32
N LYS A 165 15.33 26.60 -3.02
CA LYS A 165 14.82 25.64 -2.03
C LYS A 165 13.34 25.31 -2.26
N LEU A 166 12.50 26.28 -2.62
CA LEU A 166 11.13 26.01 -3.07
C LEU A 166 11.11 25.05 -4.25
N CYS A 167 11.91 25.33 -5.29
CA CYS A 167 12.04 24.49 -6.47
C CYS A 167 12.45 23.04 -6.14
N ASP A 168 13.34 22.84 -5.16
CA ASP A 168 13.78 21.50 -4.73
C ASP A 168 12.65 20.73 -4.04
N GLU A 169 11.87 21.38 -3.18
CA GLU A 169 10.73 20.74 -2.49
C GLU A 169 9.61 20.39 -3.47
N ILE A 170 9.33 21.26 -4.44
CA ILE A 170 8.37 20.96 -5.52
C ILE A 170 8.88 19.80 -6.40
N LYS A 171 10.18 19.76 -6.69
CA LYS A 171 10.79 18.67 -7.45
C LYS A 171 10.68 17.34 -6.71
N PHE A 172 10.96 17.32 -5.39
CA PHE A 172 10.85 16.13 -4.57
C PHE A 172 9.41 15.61 -4.51
N TYR A 173 8.44 16.51 -4.29
CA TYR A 173 7.02 16.17 -4.35
C TYR A 173 6.62 15.55 -5.70
N ARG A 174 7.00 16.21 -6.81
CA ARG A 174 6.75 15.70 -8.17
C ARG A 174 7.35 14.31 -8.37
N TYR A 175 8.58 14.08 -7.88
CA TYR A 175 9.24 12.79 -7.99
C TYR A 175 8.41 11.69 -7.31
N ASN A 176 7.90 11.94 -6.11
CA ASN A 176 7.06 10.96 -5.40
C ASN A 176 5.79 10.62 -6.18
N ILE A 177 5.09 11.64 -6.68
CA ILE A 177 3.89 11.44 -7.51
C ILE A 177 4.23 10.66 -8.80
N GLN A 178 5.37 10.95 -9.44
CA GLN A 178 5.83 10.22 -10.62
C GLN A 178 6.11 8.74 -10.34
N MET A 179 6.61 8.41 -9.14
CA MET A 179 6.83 7.01 -8.75
C MET A 179 5.53 6.21 -8.80
N LEU A 180 4.39 6.80 -8.45
CA LEU A 180 3.09 6.15 -8.56
C LEU A 180 2.75 5.82 -10.02
N CYS A 181 2.91 6.79 -10.92
CA CYS A 181 2.69 6.59 -12.35
C CYS A 181 3.58 5.48 -12.92
N ASN A 182 4.85 5.42 -12.49
CA ASN A 182 5.79 4.41 -12.98
C ASN A 182 5.40 2.99 -12.55
N TYR A 183 4.89 2.84 -11.32
CA TYR A 183 4.48 1.54 -10.79
C TYR A 183 3.15 1.06 -11.35
N ASP A 184 2.24 1.99 -11.68
CA ASP A 184 1.02 1.71 -12.43
C ASP A 184 1.32 1.32 -13.89
N TRP A 185 2.17 2.10 -14.57
CA TRP A 185 2.54 1.85 -15.96
C TRP A 185 3.31 0.54 -16.16
N VAL A 186 4.18 0.19 -15.20
CA VAL A 186 4.99 -1.04 -15.23
C VAL A 186 4.58 -1.95 -14.08
N PRO A 187 3.51 -2.76 -14.26
CA PRO A 187 3.11 -3.77 -13.28
C PRO A 187 4.11 -4.93 -13.27
N LEU A 188 3.93 -5.86 -12.31
CA LEU A 188 4.69 -7.11 -12.33
C LEU A 188 4.43 -7.87 -13.65
N PRO A 189 5.47 -8.49 -14.26
CA PRO A 189 5.29 -9.27 -15.48
C PRO A 189 4.20 -10.33 -15.28
N LEU A 190 3.17 -10.30 -16.13
CA LEU A 190 1.96 -11.10 -15.98
C LEU A 190 2.23 -12.60 -15.78
N ALA A 191 3.27 -13.13 -16.45
CA ALA A 191 3.69 -14.52 -16.32
C ALA A 191 4.06 -14.92 -14.88
N TYR A 192 4.53 -13.98 -14.06
CA TYR A 192 5.02 -14.29 -12.71
C TYR A 192 3.87 -14.55 -11.71
N PRO A 193 2.88 -13.65 -11.52
CA PRO A 193 1.68 -13.99 -10.75
C PRO A 193 0.98 -15.24 -11.29
N GLN A 194 0.87 -15.39 -12.61
CA GLN A 194 0.24 -16.56 -13.24
C GLN A 194 0.93 -17.87 -12.86
N LEU A 195 2.27 -17.91 -12.89
CA LEU A 195 3.04 -19.09 -12.51
C LEU A 195 2.82 -19.46 -11.04
N VAL A 196 2.83 -18.47 -10.14
CA VAL A 196 2.67 -18.71 -8.70
C VAL A 196 1.24 -19.17 -8.38
N PHE A 197 0.22 -18.50 -8.93
CA PHE A 197 -1.17 -18.90 -8.75
C PHE A 197 -1.45 -20.29 -9.31
N LEU A 198 -0.94 -20.58 -10.51
CA LEU A 198 -1.06 -21.91 -11.11
C LEU A 198 -0.38 -22.97 -10.24
N ALA A 199 0.82 -22.71 -9.71
CA ALA A 199 1.52 -23.66 -8.85
C ALA A 199 0.71 -23.98 -7.59
N VAL A 200 0.15 -22.96 -6.92
CA VAL A 200 -0.71 -23.14 -5.74
C VAL A 200 -1.97 -23.94 -6.09
N TYR A 201 -2.65 -23.61 -7.19
CA TYR A 201 -3.85 -24.33 -7.60
C TYR A 201 -3.58 -25.77 -8.04
N VAL A 202 -2.49 -26.03 -8.77
CA VAL A 202 -2.09 -27.39 -9.16
C VAL A 202 -1.73 -28.20 -7.92
N TYR A 203 -0.98 -27.64 -6.98
CA TYR A 203 -0.63 -28.31 -5.74
C TYR A 203 -1.86 -28.76 -4.94
N PHE A 204 -2.82 -27.85 -4.74
CA PHE A 204 -4.04 -28.22 -4.02
C PHE A 204 -5.00 -29.07 -4.85
N GLY A 205 -5.02 -28.92 -6.18
CA GLY A 205 -5.75 -29.79 -7.08
C GLY A 205 -5.25 -31.25 -7.04
N LEU A 206 -3.94 -31.44 -6.98
CA LEU A 206 -3.33 -32.75 -6.78
C LEU A 206 -3.58 -33.26 -5.35
N SER A 207 -3.51 -32.38 -4.35
CA SER A 207 -3.77 -32.73 -2.93
C SER A 207 -5.18 -33.27 -2.73
N LEU A 208 -6.18 -32.78 -3.49
CA LEU A 208 -7.55 -33.30 -3.46
C LEU A 208 -7.64 -34.77 -3.89
N ILE A 209 -6.69 -35.26 -4.70
CA ILE A 209 -6.65 -36.64 -5.18
C ILE A 209 -5.73 -37.47 -4.29
N CYS A 210 -4.50 -36.99 -4.05
CA CYS A 210 -3.45 -37.77 -3.44
C CYS A 210 -3.54 -37.88 -1.91
N ARG A 211 -4.28 -36.97 -1.27
CA ARG A 211 -4.49 -36.96 0.19
C ARG A 211 -5.89 -37.46 0.59
N GLN A 212 -6.56 -38.20 -0.30
CA GLN A 212 -7.76 -38.95 0.06
C GLN A 212 -7.38 -40.12 0.97
N PHE A 213 -8.12 -40.32 2.06
CA PHE A 213 -7.91 -41.46 2.94
C PHE A 213 -8.50 -42.72 2.32
N ILE A 214 -7.64 -43.61 1.85
CA ILE A 214 -8.06 -44.89 1.30
C ILE A 214 -7.90 -45.95 2.38
N ILE A 215 -9.01 -46.59 2.75
CA ILE A 215 -9.04 -47.62 3.79
C ILE A 215 -8.52 -48.92 3.18
N THR A 216 -7.25 -49.25 3.43
CA THR A 216 -6.74 -50.59 3.14
C THR A 216 -7.03 -51.51 4.34
N GLU A 217 -7.62 -52.69 4.12
CA GLU A 217 -7.74 -53.73 5.16
C GLU A 217 -6.37 -54.18 5.73
N ARG A 218 -5.26 -53.80 5.06
CA ARG A 218 -3.87 -54.03 5.50
C ARG A 218 -3.38 -53.06 6.57
N ASP A 219 -4.04 -51.91 6.74
CA ASP A 219 -3.61 -50.84 7.64
C ASP A 219 -4.39 -50.81 8.95
N ALA A 220 -5.11 -51.89 9.32
CA ALA A 220 -5.74 -52.01 10.64
C ALA A 220 -4.67 -52.35 11.69
N PRO A 221 -4.12 -51.38 12.46
CA PRO A 221 -3.14 -51.66 13.48
C PRO A 221 -3.90 -51.98 14.78
N ASN A 222 -3.22 -52.64 15.72
CA ASN A 222 -3.81 -52.98 17.02
C ASN A 222 -4.52 -51.79 17.67
N LYS A 223 -5.81 -51.97 17.98
CA LYS A 223 -6.80 -51.00 18.49
C LYS A 223 -6.51 -50.43 19.90
N SER A 224 -5.27 -50.38 20.37
CA SER A 224 -4.95 -50.07 21.78
C SER A 224 -4.36 -48.69 22.07
N ASN A 225 -4.03 -47.88 21.05
CA ASN A 225 -3.53 -46.52 21.26
C ASN A 225 -4.63 -45.47 21.01
N VAL A 226 -5.09 -44.82 22.09
CA VAL A 226 -6.13 -43.77 22.07
C VAL A 226 -5.77 -42.59 21.15
N GLY A 227 -4.48 -42.21 21.10
CA GLY A 227 -4.00 -41.18 20.17
C GLY A 227 -4.11 -41.58 18.70
N PHE A 228 -3.98 -42.88 18.39
CA PHE A 228 -4.11 -43.40 17.02
C PHE A 228 -5.57 -43.45 16.59
N LEU A 229 -6.50 -43.77 17.52
CA LEU A 229 -7.93 -43.73 17.26
C LEU A 229 -8.42 -42.31 16.98
N PHE A 230 -7.90 -41.31 17.72
CA PHE A 230 -8.24 -39.91 17.51
C PHE A 230 -7.75 -39.38 16.16
N GLN A 231 -6.49 -39.70 15.79
CA GLN A 231 -5.94 -39.41 14.47
C GLN A 231 -6.77 -40.09 13.36
N TYR A 232 -7.08 -41.39 13.51
CA TYR A 232 -7.85 -42.17 12.56
C TYR A 232 -9.27 -41.64 12.35
N ILE A 233 -9.99 -41.24 13.40
CA ILE A 233 -11.37 -40.71 13.29
C ILE A 233 -11.40 -39.32 12.65
N ILE A 234 -10.46 -38.45 13.02
CA ILE A 234 -10.38 -37.08 12.46
C ILE A 234 -10.01 -37.16 10.99
N ASP A 235 -8.95 -37.89 10.66
CA ASP A 235 -8.46 -38.01 9.30
C ASP A 235 -9.49 -38.66 8.37
N LEU A 236 -10.12 -39.78 8.79
CA LEU A 236 -11.12 -40.48 7.96
C LEU A 236 -12.36 -39.63 7.64
N THR A 237 -12.70 -38.67 8.52
CA THR A 237 -13.88 -37.82 8.36
C THR A 237 -13.53 -36.50 7.67
N LEU A 238 -12.35 -35.94 7.94
CA LEU A 238 -11.93 -34.62 7.50
C LEU A 238 -10.40 -34.50 7.46
N PRO A 239 -9.78 -34.20 6.30
CA PRO A 239 -8.32 -34.07 6.17
C PRO A 239 -7.79 -32.78 6.82
N PHE A 240 -7.74 -32.76 8.16
CA PHE A 240 -7.50 -31.56 8.95
C PHE A 240 -6.16 -30.88 8.62
N MET A 241 -5.07 -31.63 8.54
CA MET A 241 -3.75 -31.07 8.21
C MET A 241 -3.71 -30.44 6.81
N THR A 242 -4.31 -31.10 5.82
CA THR A 242 -4.42 -30.55 4.45
C THR A 242 -5.30 -29.31 4.40
N MET A 243 -6.37 -29.25 5.21
CA MET A 243 -7.20 -28.06 5.31
C MET A 243 -6.45 -26.88 5.95
N MET A 244 -5.69 -27.11 7.02
CA MET A 244 -4.85 -26.06 7.59
C MET A 244 -3.81 -25.56 6.59
N GLU A 245 -3.15 -26.48 5.89
CA GLU A 245 -2.18 -26.13 4.85
C GLU A 245 -2.84 -25.30 3.73
N PHE A 246 -4.02 -25.73 3.26
CA PHE A 246 -4.81 -24.97 2.30
C PHE A 246 -5.11 -23.55 2.78
N LEU A 247 -5.61 -23.40 4.01
CA LEU A 247 -5.93 -22.09 4.58
C LEU A 247 -4.69 -21.18 4.66
N ILE A 248 -3.55 -21.73 5.06
CA ILE A 248 -2.31 -20.96 5.18
C ILE A 248 -1.80 -20.52 3.79
N PHE A 249 -1.66 -21.43 2.83
CA PHE A 249 -1.09 -21.09 1.52
C PHE A 249 -2.05 -20.29 0.64
N ILE A 250 -3.34 -20.62 0.62
CA ILE A 250 -4.35 -19.81 -0.09
C ILE A 250 -4.50 -18.46 0.58
N GLY A 251 -4.52 -18.40 1.92
CA GLY A 251 -4.54 -17.14 2.66
C GLY A 251 -3.33 -16.28 2.33
N TRP A 252 -2.14 -16.85 2.32
CA TRP A 252 -0.90 -16.14 1.99
C TRP A 252 -0.86 -15.67 0.52
N MET A 253 -1.38 -16.47 -0.41
CA MET A 253 -1.60 -16.07 -1.81
C MET A 253 -2.62 -14.93 -1.92
N LYS A 254 -3.70 -14.98 -1.14
CA LYS A 254 -4.73 -13.93 -1.10
C LYS A 254 -4.22 -12.61 -0.53
N VAL A 255 -3.32 -12.64 0.46
CA VAL A 255 -2.62 -11.44 0.93
C VAL A 255 -1.82 -10.81 -0.22
N ALA A 256 -1.09 -11.60 -1.00
CA ALA A 256 -0.39 -11.09 -2.18
C ALA A 256 -1.35 -10.54 -3.24
N GLU A 257 -2.47 -11.22 -3.50
CA GLU A 257 -3.49 -10.78 -4.46
C GLU A 257 -4.10 -9.43 -4.10
N GLY A 258 -4.52 -9.25 -2.83
CA GLY A 258 -5.10 -7.99 -2.35
C GLY A 258 -4.10 -6.83 -2.36
N LEU A 259 -2.82 -7.08 -2.14
CA LEU A 259 -1.78 -6.04 -2.17
C LEU A 259 -1.24 -5.74 -3.58
N LEU A 260 -1.67 -6.49 -4.61
CA LEU A 260 -1.13 -6.39 -5.96
C LEU A 260 -1.45 -5.04 -6.60
N ASN A 261 -2.65 -4.50 -6.35
CA ASN A 261 -3.09 -3.20 -6.81
C ASN A 261 -3.76 -2.41 -5.68
N PRO A 262 -2.99 -1.64 -4.88
CA PRO A 262 -3.52 -0.92 -3.73
C PRO A 262 -4.34 0.33 -4.09
N PHE A 263 -4.59 0.59 -5.38
CA PHE A 263 -5.41 1.71 -5.87
C PHE A 263 -6.79 1.25 -6.38
N GLY A 264 -7.16 0.00 -6.08
CA GLY A 264 -8.41 -0.62 -6.48
C GLY A 264 -9.62 -0.15 -5.67
N GLU A 265 -10.49 -1.10 -5.35
CA GLU A 265 -11.70 -0.86 -4.57
C GLU A 265 -11.85 -1.78 -3.36
N ASP A 266 -10.81 -2.54 -3.00
CA ASP A 266 -10.82 -3.46 -1.87
C ASP A 266 -10.76 -2.72 -0.53
N ASP A 267 -11.21 -3.36 0.55
CA ASP A 267 -11.34 -2.72 1.87
C ASP A 267 -10.00 -2.19 2.43
N ASP A 268 -8.89 -2.85 2.10
CA ASP A 268 -7.54 -2.50 2.56
C ASP A 268 -6.75 -1.63 1.55
N ASP A 269 -7.39 -1.22 0.45
CA ASP A 269 -6.77 -0.33 -0.54
C ASP A 269 -6.56 1.08 0.01
N PHE A 270 -5.69 1.84 -0.64
CA PHE A 270 -5.37 3.20 -0.22
C PHE A 270 -6.58 4.14 -0.32
N GLU A 271 -6.80 4.89 0.76
CA GLU A 271 -7.85 5.91 0.86
C GLU A 271 -7.50 7.21 0.11
N CYS A 272 -7.36 7.12 -1.20
CA CYS A 272 -6.93 8.23 -2.07
C CYS A 272 -7.88 9.43 -2.03
N ASN A 273 -9.21 9.20 -1.97
CA ASN A 273 -10.20 10.28 -1.89
C ASN A 273 -10.05 11.08 -0.58
N TYR A 274 -9.90 10.39 0.54
CA TYR A 274 -9.64 11.03 1.83
C TYR A 274 -8.34 11.84 1.79
N LEU A 275 -7.27 11.26 1.25
CA LEU A 275 -6.00 11.95 1.18
C LEU A 275 -6.07 13.22 0.31
N LEU A 276 -6.80 13.20 -0.81
CA LEU A 276 -7.01 14.40 -1.64
C LEU A 276 -7.72 15.52 -0.86
N ASP A 277 -8.78 15.17 -0.13
CA ASP A 277 -9.57 16.13 0.64
C ASP A 277 -8.75 16.71 1.81
N LYS A 278 -8.06 15.83 2.55
CA LYS A 278 -7.13 16.21 3.61
C LYS A 278 -6.04 17.13 3.07
N ASN A 279 -5.35 16.74 2.00
CA ASN A 279 -4.25 17.51 1.43
C ASN A 279 -4.69 18.90 0.96
N LEU A 280 -5.85 19.00 0.32
CA LEU A 280 -6.40 20.30 -0.08
C LEU A 280 -6.68 21.18 1.13
N ALA A 281 -7.41 20.68 2.13
CA ALA A 281 -7.76 21.45 3.33
C ALA A 281 -6.51 21.86 4.13
N THR A 282 -5.62 20.91 4.40
CA THR A 282 -4.40 21.13 5.18
C THR A 282 -3.45 22.10 4.47
N SER A 283 -3.19 21.91 3.17
CA SER A 283 -2.27 22.81 2.45
C SER A 283 -2.79 24.23 2.37
N LEU A 284 -4.10 24.43 2.17
CA LEU A 284 -4.70 25.77 2.17
C LEU A 284 -4.63 26.44 3.55
N CYS A 285 -4.83 25.69 4.63
CA CYS A 285 -4.67 26.20 5.99
C CYS A 285 -3.20 26.60 6.27
N ILE A 286 -2.24 25.74 5.93
CA ILE A 286 -0.80 25.99 6.13
C ILE A 286 -0.35 27.29 5.45
N VAL A 287 -0.76 27.50 4.20
CA VAL A 287 -0.26 28.64 3.40
C VAL A 287 -1.07 29.93 3.59
N ASP A 288 -2.14 29.88 4.38
CA ASP A 288 -3.06 31.00 4.59
C ASP A 288 -3.29 31.28 6.07
N ASP A 289 -4.21 30.56 6.71
CA ASP A 289 -4.65 30.85 8.09
C ASP A 289 -3.50 30.68 9.10
N ALA A 290 -2.66 29.66 8.92
CA ALA A 290 -1.50 29.41 9.77
C ALA A 290 -0.22 30.13 9.29
N SER A 291 -0.29 30.91 8.20
CA SER A 291 0.88 31.56 7.62
C SER A 291 1.31 32.74 8.49
N ASN A 292 2.53 32.64 9.04
CA ASN A 292 3.09 33.63 9.98
C ASN A 292 2.25 33.89 11.24
N ASP A 293 1.30 33.00 11.56
CA ASP A 293 0.48 33.07 12.76
C ASP A 293 1.12 32.25 13.88
N VAL A 294 2.17 32.80 14.49
CA VAL A 294 2.86 32.17 15.62
C VAL A 294 2.26 32.61 16.95
N PRO A 295 2.15 31.72 17.96
CA PRO A 295 1.81 32.12 19.31
C PRO A 295 2.79 33.15 19.88
N LYS A 296 2.34 33.87 20.92
CA LYS A 296 3.21 34.83 21.62
C LYS A 296 4.44 34.13 22.17
N LEU A 297 5.59 34.77 22.00
CA LEU A 297 6.85 34.28 22.52
C LEU A 297 6.89 34.50 24.03
N GLU A 298 6.94 33.40 24.78
CA GLU A 298 7.02 33.39 26.24
C GLU A 298 8.18 32.50 26.68
N LYS A 299 8.66 32.74 27.91
CA LYS A 299 9.65 31.86 28.54
C LYS A 299 8.99 30.53 28.86
N ASP A 300 9.62 29.43 28.48
CA ASP A 300 9.16 28.10 28.86
C ASP A 300 9.33 27.86 30.37
N ILE A 301 8.69 26.81 30.88
CA ILE A 301 8.69 26.47 32.31
C ILE A 301 10.07 26.10 32.87
N PHE A 302 11.04 25.76 32.01
CA PHE A 302 12.39 25.39 32.40
C PHE A 302 13.40 26.53 32.21
N TRP A 303 12.97 27.70 31.75
CA TRP A 303 13.84 28.84 31.42
C TRP A 303 14.82 29.25 32.52
N SER A 304 14.44 29.08 33.79
CA SER A 304 15.27 29.40 34.97
C SER A 304 15.69 28.18 35.78
N SER A 305 15.45 26.97 35.28
CA SER A 305 15.82 25.71 35.94
C SER A 305 17.12 25.16 35.33
N ASP A 306 18.06 24.72 36.18
CA ASP A 306 19.27 24.03 35.73
C ASP A 306 18.98 22.59 35.24
N GLU A 307 17.80 22.05 35.56
CA GLU A 307 17.36 20.71 35.16
C GLU A 307 15.98 20.74 34.49
N VAL A 308 15.85 20.01 33.37
CA VAL A 308 14.56 19.75 32.71
C VAL A 308 13.99 18.45 33.27
N LYS A 309 13.01 18.55 34.16
CA LYS A 309 12.31 17.38 34.74
C LYS A 309 11.08 17.04 33.92
N ALA A 310 11.09 15.87 33.30
CA ALA A 310 9.92 15.35 32.60
C ALA A 310 8.82 14.95 33.60
N MET A 311 7.57 15.31 33.28
CA MET A 311 6.41 14.91 34.06
C MET A 311 5.92 13.54 33.58
N TYR A 312 5.86 12.57 34.49
CA TYR A 312 5.27 11.25 34.22
C TYR A 312 3.98 11.09 35.03
N PRO A 313 2.88 10.59 34.43
CA PRO A 313 1.70 10.16 35.17
C PRO A 313 2.03 9.14 36.27
N GLU A 314 1.28 9.12 37.37
CA GLU A 314 1.53 8.25 38.53
C GLU A 314 1.68 6.76 38.16
N ASP A 315 0.83 6.27 37.24
CA ASP A 315 0.86 4.89 36.73
C ASP A 315 2.14 4.51 35.98
N THR A 316 2.89 5.52 35.52
CA THR A 316 4.13 5.36 34.73
C THR A 316 5.38 5.86 35.45
N GLY A 317 5.24 6.65 36.52
CA GLY A 317 6.35 7.25 37.26
C GLY A 317 7.24 6.24 37.98
N GLY A 318 6.75 5.02 38.21
CA GLY A 318 7.52 3.91 38.78
C GLY A 318 8.20 3.00 37.76
N GLN A 319 8.07 3.26 36.46
CA GLN A 319 8.70 2.43 35.43
C GLN A 319 10.23 2.67 35.39
N ASN A 320 10.99 1.59 35.23
CA ASN A 320 12.43 1.68 35.04
C ASN A 320 12.74 2.43 33.72
N VAL A 321 13.33 3.61 33.85
CA VAL A 321 13.91 4.33 32.72
C VAL A 321 15.23 3.66 32.37
N ASN A 322 15.32 3.09 31.17
CA ASN A 322 16.53 2.44 30.64
C ASN A 322 17.19 3.38 29.62
N PRO A 323 17.96 4.39 30.05
CA PRO A 323 18.60 5.32 29.12
C PRO A 323 19.64 4.58 28.26
N LEU A 324 19.92 5.11 27.08
CA LEU A 324 21.03 4.64 26.26
C LEU A 324 22.36 4.99 26.95
N VAL A 325 22.91 4.04 27.71
CA VAL A 325 24.21 4.20 28.39
C VAL A 325 25.39 3.85 27.47
N GLY A 326 25.15 3.11 26.39
CA GLY A 326 26.18 2.59 25.48
C GLY A 326 26.70 1.22 25.94
N SER A 327 26.81 0.27 25.01
CA SER A 327 27.17 -1.13 25.32
C SER A 327 28.61 -1.33 25.81
N ALA A 328 29.49 -0.36 25.58
CA ALA A 328 30.91 -0.41 25.96
C ALA A 328 31.22 0.30 27.29
N THR A 329 30.25 0.97 27.90
CA THR A 329 30.46 1.86 29.07
C THR A 329 30.89 1.11 30.33
N HIS A 330 30.70 -0.21 30.36
CA HIS A 330 31.12 -1.09 31.46
C HIS A 330 32.22 -2.09 31.06
N ALA A 331 32.86 -1.92 29.90
CA ALA A 331 33.99 -2.76 29.49
C ALA A 331 35.27 -2.28 30.20
N GLN A 332 35.62 -2.91 31.32
CA GLN A 332 36.93 -2.83 31.98
C GLN A 332 37.58 -4.21 32.06
#